data_AF-A0A3D9SXK0-F1
#
_entry.id   AF-A0A3D9SXK0-F1
#
_cell.length_a   1.000
_cell.length_b   1.000
_cell.length_c   1.000
_cell.angle_alpha   90.00
_cell.angle_beta   90.00
_cell.angle_gamma   90.00
#
_symmetry.space_group_name_H-M   'P 1'
#
loop_
_entity.id
_entity.type
_entity.pdbx_description
1 polymer ?
#
loop_
_entity_poly.entity_id
_entity_poly.type
_entity_poly.pdbx_seq_one_letter_code
_entity_poly.pdbx_strand_id
1 'polypeptide(L)'
;MEPLRLISFGYLHLPTDAEGNPIPPHADRIEDVRDRLRDPATARDIPDLDGFHLKVQDVVINTRGARELIDNLAAYAMLPAGPDTIAIGCAGGKHRACALTEILGSKVRGLGRDVAIEHQHAHLPRVLKTATS
;
A
#
# COMPACT_ATOMS: atom_id res chain seq x y z
N MET A 1 16.94 15.09 -10.21
CA MET A 1 15.87 14.14 -10.59
C MET A 1 14.93 14.10 -9.42
N GLU A 2 13.64 14.32 -9.62
CA GLU A 2 12.69 14.29 -8.52
C GLU A 2 12.56 12.86 -7.96
N PRO A 3 12.40 12.70 -6.64
CA PRO A 3 12.24 11.38 -6.05
C PRO A 3 10.94 10.72 -6.53
N LEU A 4 10.97 9.40 -6.70
CA LEU A 4 9.73 8.63 -6.90
C LEU A 4 8.83 8.82 -5.68
N ARG A 5 7.58 9.22 -5.90
CA ARG A 5 6.59 9.30 -4.84
C ARG A 5 5.88 7.96 -4.68
N LEU A 6 5.87 7.43 -3.47
CA LEU A 6 5.08 6.26 -3.11
C LEU A 6 4.01 6.65 -2.10
N ILE A 7 2.75 6.35 -2.42
CA ILE A 7 1.61 6.69 -1.56
C ILE A 7 0.94 5.41 -1.09
N SER A 8 0.69 5.27 0.20
CA SER A 8 -0.21 4.25 0.73
C SER A 8 -1.53 4.88 1.21
N PHE A 9 -2.65 4.25 0.90
CA PHE A 9 -3.97 4.74 1.31
C PHE A 9 -4.97 3.62 1.64
N GLY A 10 -6.10 4.01 2.22
CA GLY A 10 -7.18 3.14 2.63
C GLY A 10 -8.48 3.55 1.94
N TYR A 11 -9.07 2.67 1.14
CA TYR A 11 -10.30 2.95 0.39
C TYR A 11 -11.48 3.36 1.29
N LEU A 12 -11.54 2.87 2.52
CA LEU A 12 -12.63 3.18 3.46
C LEU A 12 -12.52 4.59 4.08
N HIS A 13 -11.44 5.32 3.82
CA HIS A 13 -11.22 6.68 4.30
C HIS A 13 -11.25 7.73 3.19
N LEU A 14 -11.37 7.30 1.93
CA LEU A 14 -11.39 8.23 0.79
C LEU A 14 -12.72 8.98 0.72
N PRO A 15 -12.70 10.25 0.26
CA PRO A 15 -13.92 10.89 -0.19
C PRO A 15 -14.51 10.13 -1.38
N THR A 16 -15.81 10.29 -1.59
CA THR A 16 -16.52 9.67 -2.72
C THR A 16 -16.96 10.72 -3.74
N ASP A 17 -17.04 10.31 -5.01
CA ASP A 17 -17.70 11.10 -6.05
C ASP A 17 -19.23 11.13 -5.86
N ALA A 18 -19.95 11.77 -6.79
CA ALA A 18 -21.40 11.90 -6.74
C ALA A 18 -22.13 10.54 -6.83
N GLU A 19 -21.47 9.55 -7.43
CA GLU A 19 -21.96 8.18 -7.61
C GLU A 19 -21.60 7.25 -6.43
N GLY A 20 -20.84 7.76 -5.44
CA GLY A 20 -20.44 7.02 -4.25
C GLY A 20 -19.16 6.19 -4.43
N ASN A 21 -18.42 6.36 -5.52
CA ASN A 21 -17.14 5.67 -5.72
C ASN A 21 -16.01 6.40 -4.98
N PRO A 22 -15.10 5.67 -4.32
CA PRO A 22 -13.97 6.29 -3.64
C PRO A 22 -13.01 6.95 -4.65
N ILE A 23 -12.56 8.16 -4.34
CA ILE A 23 -11.62 8.94 -5.17
C ILE A 23 -10.18 8.69 -4.67
N PRO A 24 -9.37 7.88 -5.39
CA PRO A 24 -8.00 7.57 -4.96
C PRO A 24 -7.05 8.77 -5.14
N PRO A 25 -5.85 8.74 -4.53
CA PRO A 25 -4.83 9.75 -4.80
C PRO A 25 -4.41 9.73 -6.28
N HIS A 26 -4.03 10.90 -6.80
CA HIS A 26 -3.47 11.01 -8.14
C HIS A 26 -2.09 10.31 -8.19
N ALA A 27 -1.98 9.30 -9.03
CA ALA A 27 -0.75 8.55 -9.27
C ALA A 27 -0.74 7.99 -10.69
N ASP A 28 0.44 7.79 -11.28
CA ASP A 28 0.60 7.20 -12.60
C ASP A 28 0.17 5.71 -12.60
N ARG A 29 0.33 5.06 -11.44
CA ARG A 29 -0.13 3.70 -11.20
C ARG A 29 -0.74 3.57 -9.81
N ILE A 30 -1.92 2.97 -9.75
CA ILE A 30 -2.63 2.67 -8.50
C ILE A 30 -2.82 1.15 -8.42
N GLU A 31 -2.32 0.53 -7.35
CA GLU A 31 -2.52 -0.90 -7.07
C GLU A 31 -3.53 -1.11 -5.94
N ASP A 32 -4.67 -1.69 -6.28
CA ASP A 32 -5.66 -2.16 -5.32
C ASP A 32 -5.35 -3.59 -4.86
N VAL A 33 -5.02 -3.74 -3.57
CA VAL A 33 -4.67 -5.04 -2.97
C VAL A 33 -5.76 -5.61 -2.06
N ARG A 34 -6.98 -5.03 -2.05
CA ARG A 34 -8.08 -5.45 -1.17
C ARG A 34 -8.44 -6.93 -1.32
N ASP A 35 -8.59 -7.39 -2.55
CA ASP A 35 -9.01 -8.77 -2.86
C ASP A 35 -7.86 -9.69 -3.28
N ARG A 36 -6.68 -9.11 -3.53
CA ARG A 36 -5.51 -9.83 -4.05
C ARG A 36 -4.64 -10.42 -2.94
N LEU A 37 -4.62 -9.79 -1.77
CA LEU A 37 -3.77 -10.19 -0.65
C LEU A 37 -4.59 -10.49 0.60
N ARG A 38 -4.29 -11.61 1.26
CA ARG A 38 -4.93 -12.02 2.52
C ARG A 38 -4.81 -10.92 3.57
N ASP A 39 -5.87 -10.70 4.34
CA ASP A 39 -5.85 -9.71 5.42
C ASP A 39 -4.96 -10.20 6.59
N PRO A 40 -3.83 -9.52 6.89
CA PRO A 40 -2.95 -9.88 7.98
C PRO A 40 -3.61 -9.73 9.36
N ALA A 41 -4.69 -8.94 9.48
CA ALA A 41 -5.44 -8.79 10.74
C ALA A 41 -6.10 -10.10 11.23
N THR A 42 -6.14 -11.14 10.38
CA THR A 42 -6.59 -12.48 10.77
C THR A 42 -5.54 -13.29 11.54
N ALA A 43 -4.28 -12.86 11.56
CA ALA A 43 -3.21 -13.49 12.32
C ALA A 43 -3.18 -12.96 13.78
N ARG A 44 -2.82 -13.83 14.73
CA ARG A 44 -2.67 -13.45 16.15
C ARG A 44 -1.63 -12.33 16.33
N ASP A 45 -1.94 -11.39 17.22
CA ASP A 45 -1.10 -10.24 17.62
C ASP A 45 -0.67 -9.29 16.49
N ILE A 46 -1.42 -9.26 15.38
CA ILE A 46 -1.33 -8.23 14.33
C ILE A 46 -2.31 -7.05 14.52
N PRO A 47 -3.52 -7.20 15.10
CA PRO A 47 -4.54 -6.13 15.06
C PRO A 47 -4.12 -4.75 15.60
N ASP A 48 -3.19 -4.72 16.55
CA ASP A 48 -2.70 -3.50 17.20
C ASP A 48 -1.41 -2.95 16.56
N LEU A 49 -0.79 -3.71 15.66
CA LEU A 49 0.39 -3.29 14.90
C LEU A 49 -0.02 -2.53 13.63
N ASP A 50 0.95 -1.95 12.94
CA ASP A 50 0.76 -1.28 11.65
C ASP A 50 1.81 -1.73 10.63
N GLY A 51 1.69 -1.24 9.40
CA GLY A 51 2.59 -1.62 8.30
C GLY A 51 4.05 -1.16 8.46
N PHE A 52 4.37 -0.32 9.46
CA PHE A 52 5.76 0.01 9.78
C PHE A 52 6.45 -1.13 10.54
N HIS A 53 5.70 -1.96 11.24
CA HIS A 53 6.26 -3.03 12.05
C HIS A 53 6.70 -4.22 11.18
N LEU A 54 7.93 -4.70 11.39
CA LEU A 54 8.53 -5.80 10.62
C LEU A 54 7.65 -7.07 10.61
N LYS A 55 7.06 -7.43 11.76
CA LYS A 55 6.10 -8.55 11.85
C LYS A 55 4.92 -8.41 10.86
N VAL A 56 4.39 -7.20 10.66
CA VAL A 56 3.30 -6.97 9.69
C VAL A 56 3.84 -7.05 8.26
N GLN A 57 5.00 -6.46 8.01
CA GLN A 57 5.69 -6.55 6.71
C GLN A 57 5.96 -8.01 6.31
N ASP A 58 6.44 -8.83 7.23
CA ASP A 58 6.68 -10.26 7.03
C ASP A 58 5.40 -11.02 6.68
N VAL A 59 4.30 -10.78 7.39
CA VAL A 59 3.01 -11.44 7.07
C VAL A 59 2.52 -11.00 5.69
N VAL A 60 2.61 -9.71 5.37
CA VAL A 60 2.12 -9.16 4.10
C VAL A 60 2.96 -9.67 2.93
N ILE A 61 4.30 -9.63 3.01
CA ILE A 61 5.18 -10.05 1.91
C ILE A 61 5.17 -11.57 1.68
N ASN A 62 4.85 -12.36 2.71
CA ASN A 62 4.67 -13.81 2.58
C ASN A 62 3.29 -14.21 2.04
N THR A 63 2.40 -13.26 1.78
CA THR A 63 1.16 -13.55 1.06
C THR A 63 1.47 -13.89 -0.39
N ARG A 64 0.83 -14.95 -0.92
CA ARG A 64 0.99 -15.37 -2.32
C ARG A 64 0.78 -14.20 -3.28
N GLY A 65 1.76 -13.93 -4.16
CA GLY A 65 1.71 -12.85 -5.14
C GLY A 65 2.28 -11.51 -4.65
N ALA A 66 2.56 -11.33 -3.35
CA ALA A 66 3.05 -10.06 -2.82
C ALA A 66 4.49 -9.76 -3.26
N ARG A 67 5.37 -10.77 -3.30
CA ARG A 67 6.75 -10.60 -3.77
C ARG A 67 6.79 -10.24 -5.26
N GLU A 68 6.03 -10.95 -6.07
CA GLU A 68 5.94 -10.71 -7.51
C GLU A 68 5.36 -9.33 -7.81
N LEU A 69 4.36 -8.88 -7.02
CA LEU A 69 3.85 -7.51 -7.11
C LEU A 69 4.95 -6.48 -6.83
N ILE A 70 5.69 -6.63 -5.74
CA ILE A 70 6.79 -5.72 -5.35
C ILE A 70 7.88 -5.70 -6.42
N ASP A 71 8.26 -6.87 -6.95
CA ASP A 71 9.27 -6.99 -7.98
C ASP A 71 8.85 -6.27 -9.27
N ASN A 72 7.60 -6.44 -9.70
CA ASN A 72 7.06 -5.77 -10.87
C ASN A 72 6.96 -4.25 -10.69
N LEU A 73 6.53 -3.78 -9.52
CA LEU A 73 6.46 -2.35 -9.23
C LEU A 73 7.86 -1.72 -9.16
N ALA A 74 8.83 -2.42 -8.58
CA ALA A 74 10.22 -1.96 -8.56
C ALA A 74 10.81 -1.91 -9.98
N ALA A 75 10.54 -2.90 -10.82
CA ALA A 75 10.97 -2.87 -12.22
C ALA A 75 10.33 -1.71 -12.99
N TYR A 76 9.02 -1.47 -12.80
CA TYR A 76 8.30 -0.33 -13.38
C TYR A 76 8.89 1.01 -12.92
N ALA A 77 9.22 1.13 -11.63
CA ALA A 77 9.87 2.30 -11.05
C ALA A 77 11.26 2.60 -11.61
N MET A 78 11.95 1.64 -12.22
CA MET A 78 13.30 1.84 -12.76
C MET A 78 13.33 2.06 -14.27
N LEU A 79 12.18 2.12 -14.94
CA LEU A 79 12.13 2.41 -16.38
C LEU A 79 12.67 3.82 -16.68
N PRO A 80 13.35 4.03 -17.82
CA PRO A 80 13.83 5.36 -18.22
C PRO A 80 12.72 6.40 -18.37
N ALA A 81 11.54 5.97 -18.82
CA ALA A 81 10.30 6.74 -18.83
C ALA A 81 9.31 6.16 -17.78
N GLY A 82 9.84 5.91 -16.58
CA GLY A 82 9.09 5.36 -15.45
C GLY A 82 8.17 6.36 -14.78
N PRO A 83 7.38 5.92 -13.79
CA PRO A 83 6.41 6.77 -13.11
C PRO A 83 7.10 7.80 -12.20
N ASP A 84 6.39 8.88 -11.92
CA ASP A 84 6.73 9.85 -10.88
C ASP A 84 6.02 9.50 -9.57
N THR A 85 4.82 8.90 -9.64
CA THR A 85 4.02 8.49 -8.48
C THR A 85 3.41 7.10 -8.64
N ILE A 86 3.60 6.24 -7.63
CA ILE A 86 2.89 4.96 -7.49
C ILE A 86 2.10 4.98 -6.19
N ALA A 87 0.82 4.60 -6.24
CA ALA A 87 -0.02 4.46 -5.06
C ALA A 87 -0.44 3.01 -4.83
N ILE A 88 -0.50 2.58 -3.57
CA ILE A 88 -0.97 1.26 -3.16
C ILE A 88 -2.14 1.44 -2.18
N GLY A 89 -3.29 0.86 -2.52
CA GLY A 89 -4.52 0.97 -1.75
C GLY A 89 -4.93 -0.35 -1.13
N CYS A 90 -5.29 -0.35 0.16
CA CYS A 90 -5.99 -1.46 0.79
C CYS A 90 -7.29 -0.96 1.46
N ALA A 91 -7.98 -1.80 2.23
CA ALA A 91 -9.26 -1.39 2.84
C ALA A 91 -9.09 -0.17 3.78
N GLY A 92 -8.20 -0.26 4.78
CA GLY A 92 -8.01 0.80 5.79
C GLY A 92 -6.68 1.55 5.73
N GLY A 93 -5.77 1.19 4.83
CA GLY A 93 -4.44 1.83 4.70
C GLY A 93 -3.41 1.43 5.78
N LYS A 94 -3.85 1.03 6.97
CA LYS A 94 -2.99 0.72 8.13
C LYS A 94 -1.98 -0.43 7.96
N HIS A 95 -2.38 -1.54 7.34
CA HIS A 95 -1.53 -2.75 7.28
C HIS A 95 -0.93 -2.97 5.90
N ARG A 96 -1.68 -3.59 4.98
CA ARG A 96 -1.19 -4.06 3.67
C ARG A 96 -0.57 -2.96 2.83
N ALA A 97 -1.29 -1.84 2.65
CA ALA A 97 -0.81 -0.73 1.84
C ALA A 97 0.47 -0.12 2.42
N CYS A 98 0.45 0.24 3.71
CA CYS A 98 1.62 0.78 4.41
C CYS A 98 2.83 -0.17 4.31
N ALA A 99 2.67 -1.45 4.64
CA ALA A 99 3.74 -2.44 4.58
C ALA A 99 4.34 -2.61 3.18
N LEU A 100 3.50 -2.78 2.15
CA LEU A 100 3.98 -2.93 0.77
C LEU A 100 4.71 -1.68 0.28
N THR A 101 4.21 -0.50 0.64
CA THR A 101 4.84 0.77 0.27
C THR A 101 6.22 0.92 0.92
N GLU A 102 6.39 0.55 2.19
CA GLU A 102 7.70 0.54 2.86
C GLU A 102 8.68 -0.44 2.20
N ILE A 103 8.22 -1.67 1.92
CA ILE A 103 9.02 -2.70 1.25
C ILE A 103 9.44 -2.25 -0.16
N LEU A 104 8.50 -1.71 -0.94
CA LEU A 104 8.78 -1.19 -2.28
C LEU A 104 9.78 -0.03 -2.22
N GLY A 105 9.59 0.91 -1.28
CA GLY A 105 10.49 2.03 -1.09
C GLY A 105 11.90 1.59 -0.75
N SER A 106 12.06 0.64 0.18
CA SER A 106 13.36 0.05 0.49
C SER A 106 14.00 -0.62 -0.73
N LYS A 107 13.22 -1.37 -1.52
CA LYS A 107 13.73 -2.04 -2.72
C LYS A 107 14.19 -1.06 -3.78
N VAL A 108 13.39 -0.04 -4.09
CA VAL A 108 13.73 0.97 -5.11
C VAL A 108 14.94 1.81 -4.70
N ARG A 109 15.06 2.18 -3.41
CA ARG A 109 16.27 2.83 -2.89
C ARG A 109 17.50 1.95 -3.06
N GLY A 110 17.38 0.65 -2.79
CA GLY A 110 18.46 -0.33 -3.02
C GLY A 110 18.86 -0.48 -4.50
N LEU A 111 17.99 -0.12 -5.43
CA LEU A 111 18.27 -0.06 -6.88
C LEU A 111 18.83 1.29 -7.33
N GLY A 112 19.00 2.25 -6.42
CA GLY A 112 19.66 3.54 -6.67
C GLY A 112 18.73 4.68 -7.10
N ARG A 113 17.40 4.55 -6.96
CA ARG A 113 16.46 5.66 -7.18
C ARG A 113 15.96 6.22 -5.85
N ASP A 114 15.98 7.54 -5.71
CA ASP A 114 15.43 8.23 -4.54
C ASP A 114 13.92 8.06 -4.45
N VAL A 115 13.42 7.94 -3.21
CA VAL A 115 12.00 7.69 -2.93
C VAL A 115 11.51 8.60 -1.81
N ALA A 116 10.37 9.26 -2.02
CA ALA A 116 9.58 9.94 -1.02
C ALA A 116 8.32 9.12 -0.71
N ILE A 117 8.04 8.85 0.56
CA ILE A 117 6.91 8.00 0.99
C ILE A 117 5.87 8.82 1.74
N GLU A 118 4.60 8.60 1.42
CA GLU A 118 3.44 9.20 2.08
C GLU A 118 2.45 8.11 2.53
N HIS A 119 2.03 8.13 3.79
CA HIS A 119 1.01 7.24 4.33
C HIS A 119 -0.23 8.03 4.76
N GLN A 120 -1.23 8.09 3.89
CA GLN A 120 -2.42 8.93 4.13
C GLN A 120 -3.26 8.46 5.31
N HIS A 121 -3.34 7.15 5.54
CA HIS A 121 -4.30 6.58 6.49
C HIS A 121 -3.68 5.56 7.46
N ALA A 122 -2.35 5.43 7.50
CA ALA A 122 -1.71 4.44 8.37
C ALA A 122 -1.94 4.72 9.87
N HIS A 123 -2.10 5.99 10.22
CA HIS A 123 -2.35 6.48 11.58
C HIS A 123 -3.82 6.34 12.02
N LEU A 124 -4.75 6.01 11.11
CA LEU A 124 -6.17 5.92 11.42
C LEU A 124 -6.54 4.57 12.04
N PRO A 125 -7.60 4.53 12.87
CA PRO A 125 -8.11 3.27 13.40
C PRO A 125 -8.66 2.39 12.29
N ARG A 126 -8.69 1.07 12.54
CA ARG A 126 -9.26 0.11 11.60
C ARG A 126 -10.76 0.34 11.47
N VAL A 127 -11.22 0.60 10.24
CA VAL A 127 -12.66 0.59 9.94
C VAL A 127 -13.13 -0.85 9.89
N LEU A 128 -13.94 -1.25 10.87
CA LEU A 128 -14.65 -2.51 10.84
C LEU A 128 -15.93 -2.28 10.04
N LYS A 129 -16.09 -2.94 8.90
CA LYS A 129 -17.43 -3.08 8.31
C LYS A 129 -18.24 -3.92 9.29
N THR A 130 -19.20 -3.31 9.98
CA THR A 130 -20.26 -4.07 10.63
C THR A 130 -20.92 -4.88 9.53
N ALA A 131 -20.86 -6.22 9.61
CA ALA A 131 -21.63 -7.05 8.70
C ALA A 131 -23.08 -6.68 8.90
N THR A 132 -23.68 -5.98 7.93
CA THR A 132 -25.11 -5.75 7.91
C THR A 132 -25.75 -7.13 7.86
N SER A 133 -26.55 -7.44 8.88
CA SER A 133 -27.35 -8.66 8.98
C SER A 133 -28.41 -8.69 7.88
#